data_AF-A0A9Q8ZA97-F1
#
_entry.id   AF-A0A9Q8ZA97-F1
#
_cell.length_a   1.000
_cell.length_b   1.000
_cell.length_c   1.000
_cell.angle_alpha   90.00
_cell.angle_beta   90.00
_cell.angle_gamma   90.00
#
_symmetry.space_group_name_H-M   'P 1'
#
loop_
_entity.id
_entity.type
_entity.pdbx_description
1 polymer ?
#
loop_
_entity_poly.entity_id
_entity_poly.type
_entity_poly.pdbx_seq_one_letter_code
_entity_poly.pdbx_strand_id
1 'polypeptide(L)'
;MSEKRLLDATPKAGVIPRIIIHGGAGNITRTSVPRDLYEKYRASLLRIVDLAAKQLAEPGATALDVATYAVSLLEDDALYNSAHGAVFTREGKNELECSIMVSNGYKKRGVGCMLLRHVKNPIKLARELLVRGQEVDGGGAGGHCQYSGEFAENLAQKWGLELVDPAYFFTERRWKEHLHGLEKENKLDGAGAQADQTSDFEKNNYIPLGTCGAVVVDSYGTVCTATSTGGLTNKVAGRIGDTPTIGAGFWAEEWYEEEASAAQMVCQPVSTLIDRLSRGDLYGVLGGCLPVLSSPSSRPITTPLNQAHGDSSRQARHAVGLSGTGNGDSFLRTSAARTTAAKSRFSSQSLRDATTWMAGRGGELQKSAGDRWDGVHEGVGGIIGIEVIGNRAEVVQDYNGGGMFRAWTEENGHRKCSIFRHDNWESGPLDWRDV
;
A
#
# COMPACT_ATOMS: atom_id res chain seq x y z
N MET A 1 -17.31 -32.41 36.57
CA MET A 1 -16.06 -31.63 36.52
C MET A 1 -16.43 -30.19 36.22
N SER A 2 -15.87 -29.27 37.00
CA SER A 2 -16.27 -27.88 37.24
C SER A 2 -16.49 -26.98 36.00
N GLU A 3 -17.71 -26.46 35.85
CA GLU A 3 -17.97 -25.09 35.38
C GLU A 3 -17.22 -24.11 36.29
N LYS A 4 -16.11 -23.53 35.81
CA LYS A 4 -15.52 -22.25 36.28
C LYS A 4 -14.22 -21.96 35.55
N ARG A 5 -14.32 -21.25 34.42
CA ARG A 5 -13.30 -20.30 33.89
C ARG A 5 -13.89 -19.49 32.72
N LEU A 6 -15.05 -18.89 32.96
CA LEU A 6 -15.55 -17.73 32.22
C LEU A 6 -15.62 -16.61 33.25
N LEU A 7 -14.48 -15.99 33.51
CA LEU A 7 -14.39 -14.76 34.30
C LEU A 7 -13.59 -13.76 33.47
N ASP A 8 -14.31 -12.73 33.02
CA ASP A 8 -13.86 -11.35 32.90
C ASP A 8 -12.53 -11.10 32.16
N ALA A 9 -12.48 -11.52 30.89
CA ALA A 9 -11.79 -10.68 29.93
C ALA A 9 -12.73 -9.50 29.62
N THR A 10 -12.51 -8.37 30.27
CA THR A 10 -12.96 -7.09 29.72
C THR A 10 -12.62 -7.09 28.23
N PRO A 11 -13.55 -6.75 27.31
CA PRO A 11 -13.23 -6.70 25.90
C PRO A 11 -12.02 -5.78 25.76
N LYS A 12 -10.89 -6.32 25.28
CA LYS A 12 -9.79 -5.46 24.83
C LYS A 12 -10.46 -4.49 23.85
N ALA A 13 -10.44 -3.20 24.17
CA ALA A 13 -11.10 -2.20 23.34
C ALA A 13 -10.64 -2.41 21.89
N GLY A 14 -11.56 -2.77 21.01
CA GLY A 14 -11.22 -3.10 19.61
C GLY A 14 -10.60 -1.90 18.90
N VAL A 15 -9.86 -2.16 17.83
CA VAL A 15 -9.40 -1.08 16.94
C VAL A 15 -10.64 -0.40 16.37
N ILE A 16 -10.71 0.92 16.40
CA ILE A 16 -11.83 1.62 15.76
C ILE A 16 -11.63 1.49 14.24
N PRO A 17 -12.59 0.90 13.50
CA PRO A 17 -12.41 0.64 12.08
C PRO A 17 -12.19 1.93 11.27
N ARG A 18 -11.34 1.84 10.25
CA ARG A 18 -11.03 2.96 9.34
C ARG A 18 -10.91 2.46 7.91
N ILE A 19 -11.26 3.32 6.97
CA ILE A 19 -11.01 3.13 5.54
C ILE A 19 -10.49 4.40 4.92
N ILE A 20 -9.54 4.26 4.00
CA ILE A 20 -9.13 5.27 3.03
C ILE A 20 -9.16 4.65 1.63
N ILE A 21 -9.66 5.40 0.65
CA ILE A 21 -9.67 5.04 -0.77
C ILE A 21 -8.91 6.07 -1.61
N HIS A 22 -8.40 5.66 -2.77
CA HIS A 22 -7.90 6.55 -3.80
C HIS A 22 -8.46 6.21 -5.19
N GLY A 23 -8.57 7.24 -6.04
CA GLY A 23 -8.96 7.13 -7.44
C GLY A 23 -7.85 7.53 -8.42
N GLY A 24 -6.61 7.69 -7.93
CA GLY A 24 -5.44 8.01 -8.74
C GLY A 24 -4.68 9.24 -8.27
N ALA A 25 -3.35 9.23 -8.43
CA ALA A 25 -2.47 10.38 -8.28
C ALA A 25 -1.84 10.78 -9.61
N GLY A 26 -1.41 12.03 -9.72
CA GLY A 26 -0.71 12.50 -10.90
C GLY A 26 -0.64 14.01 -10.98
N ASN A 27 -0.34 14.50 -12.18
CA ASN A 27 -0.39 15.91 -12.53
C ASN A 27 -1.85 16.41 -12.68
N ILE A 28 -2.62 16.31 -11.60
CA ILE A 28 -3.99 16.82 -11.53
C ILE A 28 -3.92 18.33 -11.28
N THR A 29 -4.52 19.11 -12.17
CA THR A 29 -4.56 20.58 -12.11
C THR A 29 -5.99 21.06 -12.30
N ARG A 30 -6.24 22.34 -12.06
CA ARG A 30 -7.55 22.96 -12.33
C ARG A 30 -7.88 22.98 -13.83
N THR A 31 -6.87 22.92 -14.69
CA THR A 31 -7.04 22.84 -16.14
C THR A 31 -7.41 21.41 -16.57
N SER A 32 -6.74 20.38 -16.03
CA SER A 32 -7.04 18.98 -16.38
C SER A 32 -8.31 18.45 -15.70
N VAL A 33 -8.67 18.99 -14.54
CA VAL A 33 -9.91 18.70 -13.82
C VAL A 33 -10.69 19.99 -13.55
N PRO A 34 -11.51 20.45 -14.52
CA PRO A 34 -12.41 21.58 -14.34
C PRO A 34 -13.39 21.34 -13.19
N ARG A 35 -13.99 22.42 -12.69
CA ARG A 35 -14.83 22.38 -11.47
C ARG A 35 -15.96 21.35 -11.54
N ASP A 36 -16.67 21.23 -12.67
CA ASP A 36 -17.77 20.27 -12.80
C ASP A 36 -17.28 18.82 -12.68
N LEU A 37 -16.11 18.52 -13.25
CA LEU A 37 -15.48 17.20 -13.14
C LEU A 37 -14.93 16.95 -11.73
N TYR A 38 -14.37 17.97 -11.09
CA TYR A 38 -13.95 17.91 -9.68
C TYR A 38 -15.12 17.51 -8.78
N GLU A 39 -16.29 18.16 -8.93
CA GLU A 39 -17.47 17.84 -8.14
C GLU A 39 -18.00 16.42 -8.41
N LYS A 40 -17.92 15.93 -9.67
CA LYS A 40 -18.26 14.53 -9.99
C LYS A 40 -17.34 13.54 -9.27
N TYR A 41 -16.02 13.76 -9.31
CA TYR A 41 -15.06 12.92 -8.58
C TYR A 41 -15.29 12.97 -7.08
N ARG A 42 -15.50 14.18 -6.53
CA ARG A 42 -15.79 14.37 -5.10
C ARG A 42 -17.04 13.63 -4.68
N ALA A 43 -18.14 13.78 -5.42
CA ALA A 43 -19.41 13.10 -5.13
C ALA A 43 -19.26 11.57 -5.18
N SER A 44 -18.54 11.04 -6.18
CA SER A 44 -18.30 9.61 -6.27
C SER A 44 -17.43 9.09 -5.12
N LEU A 45 -16.30 9.74 -4.83
CA LEU A 45 -15.42 9.35 -3.72
C LEU A 45 -16.16 9.33 -2.38
N LEU A 46 -16.96 10.37 -2.09
CA LEU A 46 -17.76 10.46 -0.86
C LEU A 46 -18.82 9.36 -0.79
N ARG A 47 -19.50 9.07 -1.90
CA ARG A 47 -20.47 7.97 -1.98
C ARG A 47 -19.80 6.61 -1.72
N ILE A 48 -18.66 6.33 -2.36
CA ILE A 48 -17.96 5.05 -2.23
C ILE A 48 -17.45 4.85 -0.80
N VAL A 49 -16.78 5.86 -0.22
CA VAL A 49 -16.27 5.75 1.15
C VAL A 49 -17.41 5.63 2.17
N ASP A 50 -18.56 6.29 1.93
CA ASP A 50 -19.73 6.15 2.80
C ASP A 50 -20.33 4.74 2.76
N LEU A 51 -20.53 4.17 1.57
CA LEU A 51 -21.02 2.80 1.40
C LEU A 51 -20.08 1.78 2.05
N ALA A 52 -18.78 1.88 1.80
CA ALA A 52 -17.80 0.99 2.38
C ALA A 52 -17.70 1.15 3.91
N ALA A 53 -17.77 2.38 4.43
CA ALA A 53 -17.79 2.63 5.87
C ALA A 53 -19.06 2.09 6.55
N LYS A 54 -20.21 2.12 5.87
CA LYS A 54 -21.45 1.49 6.35
C LYS A 54 -21.28 -0.02 6.47
N GLN A 55 -20.72 -0.68 5.45
CA GLN A 55 -20.43 -2.11 5.51
C GLN A 55 -19.40 -2.43 6.61
N LEU A 56 -18.37 -1.60 6.78
CA LEU A 56 -17.35 -1.76 7.82
C LEU A 56 -17.92 -1.67 9.24
N ALA A 57 -19.05 -0.97 9.42
CA ALA A 57 -19.73 -0.86 10.70
C ALA A 57 -20.64 -2.07 11.01
N GLU A 58 -20.85 -2.98 10.05
CA GLU A 58 -21.66 -4.18 10.28
C GLU A 58 -20.95 -5.18 11.22
N PRO A 59 -21.66 -5.84 12.13
CA PRO A 59 -21.07 -6.87 12.98
C PRO A 59 -20.43 -7.99 12.15
N GLY A 60 -19.15 -8.26 12.39
CA GLY A 60 -18.40 -9.31 11.69
C GLY A 60 -17.79 -8.87 10.36
N ALA A 61 -17.92 -7.60 9.97
CA ALA A 61 -17.25 -7.06 8.78
C ALA A 61 -15.72 -7.24 8.88
N THR A 62 -15.13 -7.76 7.81
CA THR A 62 -13.68 -7.96 7.72
C THR A 62 -13.03 -6.91 6.82
N ALA A 63 -11.77 -6.57 7.10
CA ALA A 63 -11.02 -5.64 6.26
C ALA A 63 -10.90 -6.14 4.82
N LEU A 64 -10.80 -7.46 4.63
CA LEU A 64 -10.74 -8.10 3.32
C LEU A 64 -12.01 -7.86 2.49
N ASP A 65 -13.18 -8.11 3.08
CA ASP A 65 -14.45 -7.97 2.36
C ASP A 65 -14.77 -6.50 2.06
N VAL A 66 -14.51 -5.60 3.01
CA VAL A 66 -14.75 -4.16 2.83
C VAL A 66 -13.78 -3.55 1.81
N ALA A 67 -12.49 -3.92 1.83
CA ALA A 67 -11.53 -3.45 0.83
C ALA A 67 -11.93 -3.94 -0.58
N THR A 68 -12.36 -5.20 -0.69
CA THR A 68 -12.88 -5.78 -1.94
C THR A 68 -14.12 -5.02 -2.43
N TYR A 69 -15.07 -4.73 -1.53
CA TYR A 69 -16.28 -3.98 -1.86
C TYR A 69 -15.97 -2.56 -2.33
N ALA A 70 -15.17 -1.82 -1.57
CA ALA A 70 -14.78 -0.45 -1.90
C ALA A 70 -14.11 -0.35 -3.28
N VAL A 71 -13.18 -1.25 -3.59
CA VAL A 71 -12.52 -1.27 -4.91
C VAL A 71 -13.47 -1.74 -6.01
N SER A 72 -14.39 -2.67 -5.75
CA SER A 72 -15.40 -3.04 -6.75
C SER A 72 -16.32 -1.87 -7.13
N LEU A 73 -16.65 -0.98 -6.18
CA LEU A 73 -17.40 0.24 -6.46
C LEU A 73 -16.59 1.26 -7.30
N LEU A 74 -15.26 1.28 -7.16
CA LEU A 74 -14.36 2.07 -8.00
C LEU A 74 -14.22 1.47 -9.39
N GLU A 75 -14.17 0.14 -9.51
CA GLU A 75 -14.14 -0.61 -10.77
C GLU A 75 -15.43 -0.48 -11.59
N ASP A 76 -16.58 -0.29 -10.94
CA ASP A 76 -17.87 -0.12 -11.61
C ASP A 76 -18.09 1.34 -12.12
N ASP A 77 -17.29 2.30 -11.66
CA ASP A 77 -17.45 3.72 -11.96
C ASP A 77 -16.46 4.21 -13.05
N ALA A 78 -17.03 4.52 -14.23
CA ALA A 78 -16.34 5.01 -15.43
C ALA A 78 -15.45 6.26 -15.26
N LEU A 79 -15.52 6.93 -14.11
CA LEU A 79 -14.60 8.01 -13.76
C LEU A 79 -13.16 7.51 -13.53
N TYR A 80 -12.97 6.29 -13.03
CA TYR A 80 -11.67 5.78 -12.61
C TYR A 80 -11.01 4.95 -13.71
N ASN A 81 -9.67 4.85 -13.69
CA ASN A 81 -8.94 3.99 -14.62
C ASN A 81 -8.80 2.58 -14.02
N SER A 82 -9.93 1.89 -13.88
CA SER A 82 -9.97 0.49 -13.51
C SER A 82 -11.27 -0.14 -13.98
N ALA A 83 -11.19 -1.34 -14.56
CA ALA A 83 -12.35 -2.04 -15.15
C ALA A 83 -13.22 -1.11 -16.01
N HIS A 84 -14.44 -0.77 -15.60
CA HIS A 84 -15.30 0.14 -16.35
C HIS A 84 -14.66 1.54 -16.37
N GLY A 85 -14.16 1.99 -17.52
CA GLY A 85 -13.35 3.21 -17.62
C GLY A 85 -11.84 2.98 -17.62
N ALA A 86 -11.40 1.73 -17.75
CA ALA A 86 -10.01 1.37 -18.00
C ALA A 86 -9.48 2.01 -19.29
N VAL A 87 -8.19 2.31 -19.29
CA VAL A 87 -7.45 2.78 -20.47
C VAL A 87 -7.20 1.64 -21.46
N PHE A 88 -6.78 2.01 -22.67
CA PHE A 88 -6.51 1.09 -23.77
C PHE A 88 -5.01 0.89 -23.99
N THR A 89 -4.63 -0.33 -24.37
CA THR A 89 -3.32 -0.64 -24.94
C THR A 89 -3.17 -0.01 -26.32
N ARG A 90 -1.97 -0.07 -26.90
CA ARG A 90 -1.72 0.35 -28.30
C ARG A 90 -2.63 -0.36 -29.31
N GLU A 91 -3.04 -1.59 -29.01
CA GLU A 91 -3.93 -2.39 -29.86
C GLU A 91 -5.41 -2.06 -29.67
N GLY A 92 -5.75 -1.05 -28.86
CA GLY A 92 -7.13 -0.66 -28.58
C GLY A 92 -7.89 -1.65 -27.69
N LYS A 93 -7.18 -2.41 -26.85
CA LYS A 93 -7.77 -3.39 -25.91
C LYS A 93 -7.63 -2.92 -24.47
N ASN A 94 -8.55 -3.29 -23.59
CA ASN A 94 -8.38 -3.13 -22.15
C ASN A 94 -7.63 -4.35 -21.58
N GLU A 95 -6.64 -4.12 -20.72
CA GLU A 95 -5.91 -5.17 -20.00
C GLU A 95 -5.78 -4.77 -18.53
N LEU A 96 -6.51 -5.47 -17.67
CA LEU A 96 -6.72 -5.12 -16.28
C LEU A 96 -5.74 -5.84 -15.36
N GLU A 97 -5.39 -5.15 -14.28
CA GLU A 97 -4.50 -5.63 -13.24
C GLU A 97 -5.08 -5.28 -11.87
N CYS A 98 -4.96 -6.15 -10.89
CA CYS A 98 -5.41 -5.89 -9.52
C CYS A 98 -4.59 -6.66 -8.49
N SER A 99 -4.73 -6.29 -7.22
CA SER A 99 -4.09 -6.96 -6.10
C SER A 99 -4.84 -6.78 -4.80
N ILE A 100 -4.59 -7.71 -3.87
CA ILE A 100 -5.11 -7.65 -2.52
C ILE A 100 -4.10 -8.26 -1.54
N MET A 101 -3.96 -7.68 -0.35
CA MET A 101 -3.11 -8.23 0.72
C MET A 101 -3.68 -7.94 2.10
N VAL A 102 -3.63 -8.94 2.97
CA VAL A 102 -4.04 -8.86 4.38
C VAL A 102 -2.81 -8.97 5.29
N SER A 103 -2.81 -8.23 6.40
CA SER A 103 -1.68 -8.23 7.34
C SER A 103 -1.55 -9.56 8.10
N ASN A 104 -2.67 -10.23 8.40
CA ASN A 104 -2.76 -11.48 9.15
C ASN A 104 -4.00 -12.32 8.73
N GLY A 105 -4.19 -13.50 9.32
CA GLY A 105 -5.35 -14.39 9.16
C GLY A 105 -5.20 -15.46 8.08
N TYR A 106 -4.23 -15.29 7.17
CA TYR A 106 -4.05 -16.15 6.01
C TYR A 106 -2.58 -16.56 5.86
N LYS A 107 -2.30 -17.81 5.45
CA LYS A 107 -0.93 -18.30 5.19
C LYS A 107 -0.35 -17.59 3.96
N LYS A 108 -1.09 -17.65 2.86
CA LYS A 108 -0.89 -16.77 1.70
C LYS A 108 -1.57 -15.45 2.03
N ARG A 109 -0.79 -14.38 2.19
CA ARG A 109 -1.29 -13.07 2.61
C ARG A 109 -1.62 -12.12 1.48
N GLY A 110 -1.16 -12.38 0.26
CA GLY A 110 -1.38 -11.48 -0.87
C GLY A 110 -1.53 -12.19 -2.20
N VAL A 111 -2.29 -11.57 -3.09
CA VAL A 111 -2.52 -12.02 -4.47
C VAL A 111 -2.43 -10.82 -5.42
N GLY A 112 -1.76 -11.01 -6.56
CA GLY A 112 -1.84 -10.14 -7.72
C GLY A 112 -2.42 -10.87 -8.93
N CYS A 113 -3.26 -10.19 -9.71
CA CYS A 113 -3.80 -10.68 -10.98
C CYS A 113 -3.46 -9.69 -12.09
N MET A 114 -3.04 -10.19 -13.24
CA MET A 114 -2.57 -9.37 -14.37
C MET A 114 -3.09 -9.89 -15.70
N LEU A 115 -3.13 -9.03 -16.71
CA LEU A 115 -3.55 -9.37 -18.09
C LEU A 115 -5.00 -9.89 -18.19
N LEU A 116 -5.89 -9.47 -17.29
CA LEU A 116 -7.31 -9.81 -17.33
C LEU A 116 -8.04 -8.97 -18.40
N ARG A 117 -9.06 -9.54 -19.03
CA ARG A 117 -9.79 -8.91 -20.14
C ARG A 117 -11.32 -9.08 -20.10
N HIS A 118 -11.82 -9.97 -19.25
CA HIS A 118 -13.25 -10.35 -19.22
C HIS A 118 -13.85 -10.32 -17.82
N VAL A 119 -13.04 -10.37 -16.75
CA VAL A 119 -13.56 -10.33 -15.38
C VAL A 119 -14.07 -8.94 -15.06
N LYS A 120 -15.37 -8.78 -14.80
CA LYS A 120 -16.00 -7.48 -14.57
C LYS A 120 -15.36 -6.69 -13.42
N ASN A 121 -15.14 -7.38 -12.30
CA ASN A 121 -14.50 -6.83 -11.11
C ASN A 121 -13.24 -7.64 -10.77
N PRO A 122 -12.06 -7.29 -11.33
CA PRO A 122 -10.80 -7.95 -11.03
C PRO A 122 -10.54 -8.15 -9.53
N ILE A 123 -10.86 -7.17 -8.68
CA ILE A 123 -10.59 -7.29 -7.25
C ILE A 123 -11.34 -8.44 -6.58
N LYS A 124 -12.55 -8.78 -7.06
CA LYS A 124 -13.32 -9.93 -6.54
C LYS A 124 -12.62 -11.25 -6.87
N LEU A 125 -11.98 -11.35 -8.04
CA LEU A 125 -11.16 -12.51 -8.40
C LEU A 125 -9.92 -12.61 -7.49
N ALA A 126 -9.22 -11.51 -7.25
CA ALA A 126 -8.08 -11.50 -6.34
C ALA A 126 -8.45 -11.97 -4.92
N ARG A 127 -9.61 -11.53 -4.40
CA ARG A 127 -10.18 -11.99 -3.12
C ARG A 127 -10.44 -13.50 -3.14
N GLU A 128 -11.10 -14.03 -4.16
CA GLU A 128 -11.38 -15.47 -4.26
C GLU A 128 -10.10 -16.30 -4.35
N LEU A 129 -9.10 -15.85 -5.11
CA LEU A 129 -7.78 -16.48 -5.19
C LEU A 129 -7.07 -16.49 -3.82
N LEU A 130 -7.19 -15.42 -3.03
CA LEU A 130 -6.61 -15.34 -1.69
C LEU A 130 -7.26 -16.35 -0.74
N VAL A 131 -8.61 -16.36 -0.71
CA VAL A 131 -9.40 -17.19 0.20
C VAL A 131 -9.30 -18.66 -0.17
N ARG A 132 -9.50 -19.02 -1.43
CA ARG A 132 -9.47 -20.42 -1.90
C ARG A 132 -8.07 -21.01 -1.84
N GLY A 133 -7.05 -20.20 -2.09
CA GLY A 133 -5.66 -20.65 -2.04
C GLY A 133 -5.11 -20.95 -0.64
N GLN A 134 -5.94 -20.93 0.40
CA GLN A 134 -5.59 -21.52 1.71
C GLN A 134 -5.71 -23.04 1.73
N GLU A 135 -6.56 -23.58 0.85
CA GLU A 135 -6.78 -25.01 0.70
C GLU A 135 -5.73 -25.65 -0.23
N VAL A 136 -5.51 -26.96 -0.10
CA VAL A 136 -4.43 -27.68 -0.81
C VAL A 136 -4.51 -27.54 -2.33
N ASP A 137 -5.72 -27.67 -2.91
CA ASP A 137 -5.97 -27.45 -4.34
C ASP A 137 -6.66 -26.10 -4.62
N GLY A 138 -7.37 -25.54 -3.62
CA GLY A 138 -8.05 -24.24 -3.76
C GLY A 138 -9.02 -24.15 -4.94
N GLY A 139 -9.60 -25.28 -5.37
CA GLY A 139 -10.45 -25.35 -6.56
C GLY A 139 -9.70 -25.15 -7.88
N GLY A 140 -8.40 -25.44 -7.91
CA GLY A 140 -7.48 -25.24 -9.03
C GLY A 140 -6.56 -24.03 -8.90
N ALA A 141 -6.73 -23.19 -7.86
CA ALA A 141 -5.89 -22.02 -7.63
C ALA A 141 -4.50 -22.38 -7.10
N GLY A 142 -4.43 -23.38 -6.20
CA GLY A 142 -3.26 -23.62 -5.38
C GLY A 142 -2.86 -22.45 -4.47
N GLY A 143 -1.67 -22.58 -3.87
CA GLY A 143 -1.11 -21.62 -2.90
C GLY A 143 -0.30 -20.47 -3.52
N HIS A 144 -0.53 -20.09 -4.78
CA HIS A 144 0.30 -19.08 -5.47
C HIS A 144 -0.17 -17.64 -5.24
N CYS A 145 0.76 -16.68 -5.33
CA CYS A 145 0.50 -15.26 -5.06
C CYS A 145 0.31 -14.40 -6.32
N GLN A 146 0.61 -14.91 -7.52
CA GLN A 146 0.46 -14.14 -8.76
C GLN A 146 -0.15 -15.02 -9.85
N TYR A 147 -1.15 -14.48 -10.55
CA TYR A 147 -1.91 -15.16 -11.60
C TYR A 147 -2.06 -14.24 -12.81
N SER A 148 -2.07 -14.80 -14.01
CA SER A 148 -2.17 -14.01 -15.23
C SER A 148 -3.15 -14.58 -16.25
N GLY A 149 -3.78 -13.68 -16.98
CA GLY A 149 -4.52 -13.94 -18.21
C GLY A 149 -5.56 -15.05 -18.09
N GLU A 150 -5.65 -15.85 -19.16
CA GLU A 150 -6.68 -16.85 -19.38
C GLU A 150 -6.84 -17.84 -18.21
N PHE A 151 -5.74 -18.25 -17.56
CA PHE A 151 -5.82 -19.16 -16.43
C PHE A 151 -6.65 -18.58 -15.27
N ALA A 152 -6.40 -17.32 -14.93
CA ALA A 152 -7.13 -16.64 -13.86
C ALA A 152 -8.61 -16.44 -14.21
N GLU A 153 -8.91 -16.17 -15.49
CA GLU A 153 -10.28 -15.99 -15.97
C GLU A 153 -11.06 -17.31 -16.04
N ASN A 154 -10.39 -18.42 -16.39
CA ASN A 154 -10.98 -19.75 -16.34
C ASN A 154 -11.37 -20.14 -14.92
N LEU A 155 -10.56 -19.78 -13.92
CA LEU A 155 -10.92 -19.93 -12.50
C LEU A 155 -12.10 -19.03 -12.13
N ALA A 156 -12.11 -17.77 -12.58
CA ALA A 156 -13.22 -16.85 -12.37
C ALA A 156 -14.54 -17.42 -12.89
N GLN A 157 -14.54 -17.94 -14.12
CA GLN A 157 -15.70 -18.60 -14.73
C GLN A 157 -16.15 -19.80 -13.91
N LYS A 158 -15.22 -20.70 -13.56
CA LYS A 158 -15.49 -21.91 -12.78
C LYS A 158 -16.11 -21.60 -11.41
N TRP A 159 -15.73 -20.49 -10.79
CA TRP A 159 -16.24 -20.07 -9.49
C TRP A 159 -17.47 -19.17 -9.58
N GLY A 160 -17.99 -18.90 -10.78
CA GLY A 160 -19.21 -18.14 -10.98
C GLY A 160 -19.05 -16.63 -10.82
N LEU A 161 -17.83 -16.09 -11.01
CA LEU A 161 -17.64 -14.64 -11.11
C LEU A 161 -18.19 -14.15 -12.45
N GLU A 162 -18.72 -12.92 -12.46
CA GLU A 162 -19.27 -12.30 -13.65
C GLU A 162 -18.15 -11.99 -14.67
N LEU A 163 -18.22 -12.67 -15.82
CA LEU A 163 -17.47 -12.32 -17.01
C LEU A 163 -18.34 -11.44 -17.92
N VAL A 164 -17.73 -10.43 -18.53
CA VAL A 164 -18.39 -9.47 -19.42
C VAL A 164 -17.70 -9.44 -20.78
N ASP A 165 -18.45 -9.01 -21.79
CA ASP A 165 -17.88 -8.63 -23.07
C ASP A 165 -16.93 -7.43 -22.87
N PRO A 166 -15.75 -7.39 -23.52
CA PRO A 166 -14.81 -6.28 -23.38
C PRO A 166 -15.41 -4.88 -23.65
N ALA A 167 -16.50 -4.78 -24.41
CA ALA A 167 -17.23 -3.53 -24.62
C ALA A 167 -17.76 -2.90 -23.31
N TYR A 168 -17.92 -3.67 -22.23
CA TYR A 168 -18.27 -3.14 -20.91
C TYR A 168 -17.21 -2.17 -20.37
N PHE A 169 -15.93 -2.44 -20.63
CA PHE A 169 -14.83 -1.61 -20.11
C PHE A 169 -14.67 -0.28 -20.87
N PHE A 170 -15.25 -0.19 -22.06
CA PHE A 170 -15.13 0.94 -22.96
C PHE A 170 -15.80 2.20 -22.41
N THR A 171 -15.13 3.34 -22.58
CA THR A 171 -15.79 4.65 -22.51
C THR A 171 -15.29 5.53 -23.65
N GLU A 172 -16.17 6.36 -24.20
CA GLU A 172 -15.82 7.27 -25.29
C GLU A 172 -14.68 8.22 -24.90
N ARG A 173 -14.68 8.66 -23.63
CA ARG A 173 -13.63 9.50 -23.06
C ARG A 173 -12.26 8.83 -23.17
N ARG A 174 -12.10 7.61 -22.62
CA ARG A 174 -10.82 6.86 -22.67
C ARG A 174 -10.41 6.50 -24.10
N TRP A 175 -11.37 6.25 -24.99
CA TRP A 175 -11.08 5.97 -26.38
C TRP A 175 -10.52 7.20 -27.11
N LYS A 176 -11.10 8.38 -26.86
CA LYS A 176 -10.52 9.65 -27.36
C LYS A 176 -9.12 9.87 -26.81
N GLU A 177 -8.87 9.59 -25.52
CA GLU A 177 -7.52 9.68 -24.93
C GLU A 177 -6.51 8.78 -25.66
N HIS A 178 -6.89 7.53 -25.95
CA HIS A 178 -6.10 6.56 -26.72
C HIS A 178 -5.74 7.09 -28.12
N LEU A 179 -6.74 7.53 -28.90
CA LEU A 179 -6.53 8.04 -30.26
C LEU A 179 -5.64 9.28 -30.29
N HIS A 180 -5.88 10.24 -29.40
CA HIS A 180 -5.03 11.44 -29.29
C HIS A 180 -3.59 11.09 -28.91
N GLY A 181 -3.38 10.09 -28.05
CA GLY A 181 -2.05 9.60 -27.71
C GLY A 181 -1.31 9.03 -28.92
N LEU A 182 -1.97 8.16 -29.70
CA LEU A 182 -1.36 7.54 -30.89
C LEU A 182 -1.04 8.56 -32.00
N GLU A 183 -1.92 9.53 -32.24
CA GLU A 183 -1.70 10.56 -33.24
C GLU A 183 -0.43 11.39 -32.95
N LYS A 184 -0.15 11.65 -31.67
CA LYS A 184 1.03 12.41 -31.24
C LYS A 184 2.32 11.65 -31.43
N GLU A 185 2.38 10.39 -31.01
CA GLU A 185 3.57 9.55 -31.18
C GLU A 185 3.97 9.47 -32.66
N ASN A 186 3.00 9.27 -33.55
CA ASN A 186 3.25 9.25 -35.00
C ASN A 186 3.82 10.58 -35.53
N LYS A 187 3.43 11.73 -34.96
CA LYS A 187 3.97 13.04 -35.32
C LYS A 187 5.41 13.24 -34.82
N LEU A 188 5.76 12.70 -33.65
CA LEU A 188 7.11 12.75 -33.10
C LEU A 188 8.08 11.86 -33.89
N ASP A 189 7.65 10.64 -34.24
CA ASP A 189 8.44 9.69 -35.05
C ASP A 189 8.74 10.26 -36.45
N GLY A 190 7.82 11.03 -37.03
CA GLY A 190 8.00 11.69 -38.33
C GLY A 190 8.92 12.93 -38.32
N ALA A 191 9.20 13.51 -37.14
CA ALA A 191 9.95 14.76 -37.01
C ALA A 191 11.44 14.57 -36.66
N GLY A 192 11.91 13.33 -36.45
CA GLY A 192 13.31 13.06 -36.12
C GLY A 192 13.79 13.69 -34.81
N ALA A 193 12.87 14.06 -33.92
CA ALA A 193 13.17 14.71 -32.65
C ALA A 193 13.71 13.68 -31.63
N GLN A 194 14.79 14.01 -30.93
CA GLN A 194 15.32 13.21 -29.83
C GLN A 194 14.24 13.05 -28.73
N ALA A 195 13.96 11.80 -28.37
CA ALA A 195 12.91 11.37 -27.45
C ALA A 195 13.20 11.65 -25.95
N ASP A 196 13.86 12.77 -25.63
CA ASP A 196 14.41 12.99 -24.28
C ASP A 196 13.66 14.08 -23.47
N GLN A 197 12.64 14.74 -24.04
CA GLN A 197 11.83 15.72 -23.32
C GLN A 197 10.34 15.62 -23.69
N THR A 198 9.50 15.44 -22.67
CA THR A 198 8.04 15.55 -22.74
C THR A 198 7.64 16.97 -23.10
N SER A 199 6.83 17.10 -24.14
CA SER A 199 6.39 18.40 -24.67
C SER A 199 5.50 19.14 -23.65
N ASP A 200 5.53 20.47 -23.65
CA ASP A 200 4.65 21.32 -22.81
C ASP A 200 3.16 20.96 -22.99
N PHE A 201 2.76 20.52 -24.18
CA PHE A 201 1.40 20.05 -24.43
C PHE A 201 1.11 18.73 -23.70
N GLU A 202 2.03 17.78 -23.63
CA GLU A 202 1.87 16.56 -22.83
C GLU A 202 1.75 16.91 -21.35
N LYS A 203 2.59 17.80 -20.84
CA LYS A 203 2.51 18.26 -19.45
C LYS A 203 1.17 18.98 -19.16
N ASN A 204 0.65 19.75 -20.11
CA ASN A 204 -0.64 20.44 -20.00
C ASN A 204 -1.86 19.52 -20.12
N ASN A 205 -1.74 18.39 -20.83
CA ASN A 205 -2.86 17.51 -21.16
C ASN A 205 -2.67 16.09 -20.61
N TYR A 206 -1.72 15.90 -19.69
CA TYR A 206 -1.46 14.63 -19.07
C TYR A 206 -2.67 14.24 -18.22
N ILE A 207 -3.34 13.15 -18.61
CA ILE A 207 -4.51 12.66 -17.90
C ILE A 207 -4.02 11.64 -16.87
N PRO A 208 -4.42 11.78 -15.59
CA PRO A 208 -3.82 11.03 -14.49
C PRO A 208 -3.83 9.51 -14.68
N LEU A 209 -2.78 8.89 -14.15
CA LEU A 209 -2.55 7.44 -14.04
C LEU A 209 -3.49 6.85 -13.00
N GLY A 210 -4.78 6.78 -13.31
CA GLY A 210 -5.82 6.61 -12.30
C GLY A 210 -6.01 5.21 -11.74
N THR A 211 -4.95 4.49 -11.34
CA THR A 211 -5.07 3.30 -10.49
C THR A 211 -5.92 3.64 -9.27
N CYS A 212 -6.88 2.80 -8.95
CA CYS A 212 -7.75 2.97 -7.79
C CYS A 212 -7.39 1.94 -6.70
N GLY A 213 -7.75 2.23 -5.45
CA GLY A 213 -7.43 1.33 -4.35
C GLY A 213 -8.03 1.74 -3.02
N ALA A 214 -7.95 0.84 -2.05
CA ALA A 214 -8.46 1.02 -0.69
C ALA A 214 -7.52 0.37 0.33
N VAL A 215 -7.37 1.02 1.49
CA VAL A 215 -6.80 0.41 2.70
C VAL A 215 -7.83 0.47 3.81
N VAL A 216 -8.07 -0.67 4.45
CA VAL A 216 -9.09 -0.86 5.48
C VAL A 216 -8.45 -1.50 6.71
N VAL A 217 -8.83 -1.03 7.90
CA VAL A 217 -8.64 -1.75 9.16
C VAL A 217 -10.00 -2.08 9.76
N ASP A 218 -10.20 -3.34 10.14
CA ASP A 218 -11.42 -3.79 10.80
C ASP A 218 -11.34 -3.74 12.33
N SER A 219 -12.43 -4.12 13.01
CA SER A 219 -12.49 -4.12 14.48
C SER A 219 -11.54 -5.11 15.14
N TYR A 220 -11.06 -6.11 14.38
CA TYR A 220 -10.06 -7.07 14.82
C TYR A 220 -8.63 -6.51 14.65
N GLY A 221 -8.49 -5.33 14.06
CA GLY A 221 -7.23 -4.68 13.73
C GLY A 221 -6.48 -5.34 12.57
N THR A 222 -7.15 -6.20 11.79
CA THR A 222 -6.59 -6.71 10.54
C THR A 222 -6.59 -5.58 9.52
N VAL A 223 -5.45 -5.37 8.85
CA VAL A 223 -5.33 -4.38 7.78
C VAL A 223 -5.36 -5.10 6.45
N CYS A 224 -6.20 -4.63 5.53
CA CYS A 224 -6.24 -5.09 4.15
C CYS A 224 -5.99 -3.93 3.20
N THR A 225 -5.16 -4.15 2.19
CA THR A 225 -5.00 -3.26 1.03
C THR A 225 -5.52 -3.95 -0.23
N ALA A 226 -6.15 -3.19 -1.10
CA ALA A 226 -6.70 -3.65 -2.38
C ALA A 226 -6.45 -2.57 -3.44
N THR A 227 -5.96 -2.95 -4.62
CA THR A 227 -5.58 -2.01 -5.69
C THR A 227 -6.01 -2.57 -7.05
N SER A 228 -6.47 -1.72 -7.98
CA SER A 228 -6.96 -2.14 -9.29
C SER A 228 -6.71 -1.06 -10.36
N THR A 229 -6.38 -1.47 -11.59
CA THR A 229 -6.01 -0.55 -12.68
C THR A 229 -6.27 -1.11 -14.07
N GLY A 230 -6.49 -0.22 -15.05
CA GLY A 230 -6.35 -0.52 -16.48
C GLY A 230 -4.92 -0.40 -17.01
N GLY A 231 -3.98 0.09 -16.19
CA GLY A 231 -2.60 0.36 -16.56
C GLY A 231 -2.41 1.76 -17.15
N LEU A 232 -1.53 1.89 -18.16
CA LEU A 232 -1.21 3.16 -18.80
C LEU A 232 -1.89 3.23 -20.18
N THR A 233 -2.41 4.41 -20.54
CA THR A 233 -2.90 4.68 -21.90
C THR A 233 -1.78 4.39 -22.90
N ASN A 234 -2.10 3.65 -23.96
CA ASN A 234 -1.17 3.23 -25.01
C ASN A 234 0.00 2.38 -24.51
N LYS A 235 -0.16 1.69 -23.36
CA LYS A 235 0.80 0.65 -22.96
C LYS A 235 0.91 -0.41 -24.07
N VAL A 236 2.11 -0.94 -24.26
CA VAL A 236 2.29 -2.16 -25.07
C VAL A 236 1.47 -3.29 -24.44
N ALA A 237 0.81 -4.10 -25.29
CA ALA A 237 0.04 -5.24 -24.81
C ALA A 237 0.96 -6.18 -24.02
N GLY A 238 0.48 -6.67 -22.88
CA GLY A 238 1.29 -7.49 -21.98
C GLY A 238 2.13 -6.72 -20.96
N ARG A 239 2.17 -5.37 -20.99
CA ARG A 239 2.85 -4.58 -19.95
C ARG A 239 2.14 -4.76 -18.62
N ILE A 240 2.91 -5.11 -17.60
CA ILE A 240 2.46 -5.28 -16.21
C ILE A 240 3.04 -4.14 -15.36
N GLY A 241 2.21 -3.48 -14.56
CA GLY A 241 2.61 -2.39 -13.68
C GLY A 241 2.95 -2.80 -12.25
N ASP A 242 2.97 -1.81 -11.38
CA ASP A 242 3.15 -1.93 -9.95
C ASP A 242 1.94 -2.56 -9.24
N THR A 243 0.74 -2.30 -9.75
CA THR A 243 -0.54 -2.67 -9.12
C THR A 243 -0.62 -4.17 -8.76
N PRO A 244 -0.32 -5.13 -9.65
CA PRO A 244 -0.37 -6.54 -9.31
C PRO A 244 0.96 -7.07 -8.73
N THR A 245 1.99 -6.22 -8.63
CA THR A 245 3.33 -6.62 -8.20
C THR A 245 3.50 -6.41 -6.70
N ILE A 246 3.59 -7.52 -5.95
CA ILE A 246 3.74 -7.52 -4.50
C ILE A 246 4.92 -6.65 -4.07
N GLY A 247 4.65 -5.70 -3.17
CA GLY A 247 5.65 -4.79 -2.61
C GLY A 247 5.92 -3.54 -3.44
N ALA A 248 5.50 -3.48 -4.70
CA ALA A 248 5.57 -2.27 -5.50
C ALA A 248 4.35 -1.37 -5.27
N GLY A 249 3.19 -1.74 -5.83
CA GLY A 249 1.96 -0.95 -5.74
C GLY A 249 1.16 -1.16 -4.46
N PHE A 250 1.38 -2.27 -3.74
CA PHE A 250 0.62 -2.59 -2.54
C PHE A 250 1.46 -3.39 -1.54
N TRP A 251 1.14 -3.22 -0.26
CA TRP A 251 1.73 -4.01 0.81
C TRP A 251 0.86 -3.99 2.07
N ALA A 252 0.74 -5.11 2.77
CA ALA A 252 0.20 -5.17 4.13
C ALA A 252 1.00 -6.15 4.98
N GLU A 253 1.32 -5.77 6.21
CA GLU A 253 2.04 -6.65 7.14
C GLU A 253 1.65 -6.36 8.59
N GLU A 254 1.93 -7.34 9.46
CA GLU A 254 1.81 -7.24 10.91
C GLU A 254 3.10 -7.72 11.55
N TRP A 255 3.49 -7.07 12.65
CA TRP A 255 4.57 -7.50 13.53
C TRP A 255 4.28 -7.13 14.98
N TYR A 256 5.10 -7.66 15.87
CA TYR A 256 5.03 -7.41 17.31
C TYR A 256 6.37 -6.86 17.76
N GLU A 257 6.34 -5.78 18.52
CA GLU A 257 7.51 -5.21 19.18
C GLU A 257 7.43 -5.54 20.66
N GLU A 258 8.53 -6.03 21.23
CA GLU A 258 8.63 -6.17 22.67
C GLU A 258 8.64 -4.75 23.26
N GLU A 259 7.70 -4.43 24.16
CA GLU A 259 7.87 -3.27 25.02
C GLU A 259 9.21 -3.46 25.71
N ALA A 260 10.19 -2.59 25.40
CA ALA A 260 11.42 -2.56 26.14
C ALA A 260 11.03 -2.41 27.60
N SER A 261 11.28 -3.45 28.41
CA SER A 261 11.31 -3.25 29.85
C SER A 261 12.20 -2.03 30.06
N ALA A 262 11.78 -1.09 30.91
CA ALA A 262 12.62 0.05 31.23
C ALA A 262 13.92 -0.53 31.78
N ALA A 263 14.91 -0.73 30.90
CA ALA A 263 16.23 -1.17 31.28
C ALA A 263 16.72 0.01 32.08
N GLN A 264 16.61 -0.11 33.41
CA GLN A 264 17.41 0.68 34.32
C GLN A 264 18.82 0.53 33.78
N MET A 265 19.31 1.56 33.09
CA MET A 265 20.73 1.73 32.87
C MET A 265 21.31 1.83 34.27
N VAL A 266 21.64 0.69 34.86
CA VAL A 266 22.69 0.63 35.85
C VAL A 266 23.94 0.90 35.04
N CYS A 267 24.26 2.19 34.88
CA CYS A 267 25.58 2.62 34.50
C CYS A 267 26.52 2.03 35.56
N GLN A 268 27.08 0.86 35.30
CA GLN A 268 28.30 0.47 35.98
C GLN A 268 29.40 1.27 35.29
N PRO A 269 30.04 2.24 35.99
CA PRO A 269 31.15 2.97 35.39
C PRO A 269 32.23 1.96 35.01
N VAL A 270 32.73 2.06 33.79
CA VAL A 270 33.89 1.31 33.33
C VAL A 270 35.07 1.76 34.20
N SER A 271 35.45 0.93 35.18
CA SER A 271 36.59 1.22 36.05
C SER A 271 37.84 1.34 35.19
N THR A 272 38.49 2.50 35.18
CA THR A 272 39.79 2.68 34.52
C THR A 272 40.88 1.97 35.33
N LEU A 273 42.03 1.70 34.70
CA LEU A 273 43.16 0.99 35.34
C LEU A 273 43.60 1.66 36.67
N ILE A 274 43.51 2.97 36.74
CA ILE A 274 43.83 3.79 37.92
C ILE A 274 42.84 3.53 39.07
N ASP A 275 41.58 3.31 38.73
CA ASP A 275 40.49 3.04 39.68
C ASP A 275 40.60 1.62 40.29
N ARG A 276 41.17 0.66 39.53
CA ARG A 276 41.50 -0.70 40.02
C ARG A 276 42.73 -0.71 40.93
N LEU A 277 43.75 0.08 40.62
CA LEU A 277 44.95 0.24 41.45
C LEU A 277 44.63 0.87 42.82
N SER A 278 43.74 1.87 42.85
CA SER A 278 43.30 2.51 44.10
C SER A 278 42.51 1.56 45.02
N ARG A 279 41.95 0.47 44.48
CA ARG A 279 41.19 -0.54 45.24
C ARG A 279 42.02 -1.76 45.64
N GLY A 280 43.32 -1.77 45.36
CA GLY A 280 44.23 -2.85 45.79
C GLY A 280 44.13 -4.15 44.98
N ASP A 281 43.49 -4.13 43.80
CA ASP A 281 43.38 -5.31 42.94
C ASP A 281 44.65 -5.50 42.08
N LEU A 282 45.72 -5.96 42.72
CA LEU A 282 47.02 -6.21 42.07
C LEU A 282 46.99 -7.44 41.14
N TYR A 283 46.07 -8.38 41.35
CA TYR A 283 45.97 -9.60 40.55
C TYR A 283 45.27 -9.36 39.20
N GLY A 284 44.27 -8.48 39.14
CA GLY A 284 43.59 -8.10 37.89
C GLY A 284 44.47 -7.29 36.92
N VAL A 285 45.54 -6.65 37.40
CA VAL A 285 46.47 -5.86 36.57
C VAL A 285 47.51 -6.75 35.86
N LEU A 286 47.90 -7.88 36.45
CA LEU A 286 48.90 -8.79 35.88
C LEU A 286 48.29 -9.83 34.90
N GLY A 287 46.99 -10.11 34.99
CA GLY A 287 46.29 -11.04 34.08
C GLY A 287 46.03 -10.49 32.67
N GLY A 288 46.19 -9.18 32.45
CA GLY A 288 45.96 -8.54 31.15
C GLY A 288 47.15 -8.54 30.18
N CYS A 289 48.34 -8.96 30.63
CA CYS A 289 49.58 -8.81 29.86
C CYS A 289 50.25 -10.12 29.42
N LEU A 290 49.62 -11.29 29.63
CA LEU A 290 50.16 -12.59 29.20
C LEU A 290 49.03 -13.52 28.72
N PRO A 291 48.80 -13.67 27.39
CA PRO A 291 47.66 -14.43 26.87
C PRO A 291 47.88 -15.95 26.78
N VAL A 292 48.89 -16.50 27.46
CA VAL A 292 49.23 -17.94 27.39
C VAL A 292 49.62 -18.43 28.78
N LEU A 293 48.61 -18.81 29.58
CA LEU A 293 48.67 -19.77 30.71
C LEU A 293 47.34 -19.68 31.49
N SER A 294 46.27 -20.25 30.95
CA SER A 294 45.14 -20.70 31.76
C SER A 294 44.56 -21.99 31.15
N SER A 295 44.97 -23.12 31.74
CA SER A 295 44.34 -24.42 31.53
C SER A 295 43.05 -24.53 32.34
N PRO A 296 42.11 -25.44 31.96
CA PRO A 296 40.71 -25.35 32.34
C PRO A 296 40.47 -26.00 33.71
N SER A 297 39.85 -25.28 34.64
CA SER A 297 39.29 -25.91 35.85
C SER A 297 38.17 -25.08 36.47
N SER A 298 37.09 -25.78 36.81
CA SER A 298 35.93 -25.37 37.63
C SER A 298 34.93 -24.38 37.02
N ARG A 299 33.92 -24.92 36.31
CA ARG A 299 32.58 -24.31 36.26
C ARG A 299 31.82 -24.73 37.52
N PRO A 300 31.31 -23.82 38.37
CA PRO A 300 30.28 -24.17 39.33
C PRO A 300 28.99 -24.48 38.58
N ILE A 301 28.43 -25.67 38.81
CA ILE A 301 27.06 -26.02 38.41
C ILE A 301 26.13 -25.10 39.21
N THR A 302 25.58 -24.09 38.55
CA THR A 302 24.40 -23.38 39.03
C THR A 302 23.20 -24.01 38.32
N THR A 303 22.49 -24.87 39.03
CA THR A 303 21.12 -25.28 38.70
C THR A 303 20.29 -24.04 38.44
N PRO A 304 19.62 -23.89 37.28
CA PRO A 304 18.64 -22.83 37.13
C PRO A 304 17.46 -23.18 38.04
N LEU A 305 17.28 -22.40 39.11
CA LEU A 305 16.00 -22.33 39.77
C LEU A 305 14.98 -21.89 38.72
N ASN A 306 14.03 -22.77 38.42
CA ASN A 306 12.78 -22.46 37.74
C ASN A 306 12.04 -21.40 38.59
N GLN A 307 12.37 -20.12 38.39
CA GLN A 307 11.44 -19.05 38.64
C GLN A 307 10.54 -18.98 37.41
N ALA A 308 9.31 -19.43 37.58
CA ALA A 308 8.23 -19.16 36.66
C ALA A 308 7.99 -17.64 36.65
N HIS A 309 8.75 -16.91 35.82
CA HIS A 309 8.37 -15.57 35.41
C HIS A 309 7.19 -15.70 34.45
N GLY A 310 5.99 -15.70 35.02
CA GLY A 310 4.81 -15.20 34.33
C GLY A 310 4.95 -13.69 34.16
N ASP A 311 5.85 -13.27 33.27
CA ASP A 311 5.91 -11.90 32.79
C ASP A 311 5.63 -11.98 31.29
N SER A 312 4.35 -11.88 30.93
CA SER A 312 4.00 -11.65 29.54
C SER A 312 4.53 -10.27 29.19
N SER A 313 5.73 -10.20 28.61
CA SER A 313 6.20 -8.97 27.99
C SER A 313 5.05 -8.44 27.13
N ARG A 314 4.56 -7.25 27.44
CA ARG A 314 3.44 -6.65 26.72
C ARG A 314 3.98 -6.31 25.34
N GLN A 315 3.82 -7.22 24.39
CA GLN A 315 4.19 -6.95 23.01
C GLN A 315 3.20 -5.95 22.42
N ALA A 316 3.71 -4.81 21.95
CA ALA A 316 2.93 -3.88 21.16
C ALA A 316 2.68 -4.49 19.79
N ARG A 317 1.41 -4.59 19.39
CA ARG A 317 1.02 -5.04 18.06
C ARG A 317 1.16 -3.88 17.08
N HIS A 318 1.79 -4.13 15.94
CA HIS A 318 1.89 -3.21 14.83
C HIS A 318 1.33 -3.83 13.56
N ALA A 319 0.53 -3.09 12.80
CA ALA A 319 0.12 -3.50 11.46
C ALA A 319 0.07 -2.30 10.52
N VAL A 320 0.41 -2.52 9.25
CA VAL A 320 0.34 -1.47 8.23
C VAL A 320 -0.28 -2.02 6.96
N GLY A 321 -0.90 -1.13 6.19
CA GLY A 321 -1.37 -1.39 4.84
C GLY A 321 -1.17 -0.16 3.97
N LEU A 322 -0.73 -0.37 2.73
CA LEU A 322 -0.41 0.68 1.77
C LEU A 322 -0.96 0.33 0.39
N SER A 323 -1.49 1.32 -0.32
CA SER A 323 -1.90 1.25 -1.73
C SER A 323 -1.33 2.45 -2.49
N GLY A 324 -0.68 2.16 -3.61
CA GLY A 324 0.04 3.11 -4.45
C GLY A 324 -0.69 3.43 -5.75
N THR A 325 -0.39 4.61 -6.29
CA THR A 325 -0.83 5.05 -7.62
C THR A 325 0.17 6.04 -8.19
N GLY A 326 0.44 5.95 -9.49
CA GLY A 326 1.37 6.84 -10.18
C GLY A 326 2.10 6.12 -11.31
N ASN A 327 3.33 6.57 -11.59
CA ASN A 327 4.20 5.94 -12.57
C ASN A 327 4.62 4.56 -12.08
N GLY A 328 3.99 3.51 -12.62
CA GLY A 328 4.21 2.15 -12.14
C GLY A 328 5.66 1.69 -12.25
N ASP A 329 6.42 2.18 -13.22
CA ASP A 329 7.82 1.77 -13.40
C ASP A 329 8.71 2.32 -12.26
N SER A 330 8.46 3.56 -11.80
CA SER A 330 9.08 4.10 -10.59
C SER A 330 8.71 3.33 -9.32
N PHE A 331 7.43 2.94 -9.17
CA PHE A 331 6.98 2.11 -8.05
C PHE A 331 7.66 0.73 -8.04
N LEU A 332 7.81 0.12 -9.22
CA LEU A 332 8.52 -1.16 -9.39
C LEU A 332 10.00 -1.04 -9.00
N ARG A 333 10.72 -0.05 -9.56
CA ARG A 333 12.16 0.16 -9.27
C ARG A 333 12.45 0.39 -7.80
N THR A 334 11.56 1.07 -7.09
CA THR A 334 11.74 1.43 -5.67
C THR A 334 11.11 0.43 -4.71
N SER A 335 10.34 -0.55 -5.21
CA SER A 335 9.46 -1.39 -4.38
C SER A 335 8.66 -0.54 -3.38
N ALA A 336 8.02 0.51 -3.90
CA ALA A 336 7.61 1.67 -3.11
C ALA A 336 6.79 1.34 -1.85
N ALA A 337 5.74 0.52 -1.98
CA ALA A 337 4.87 0.17 -0.86
C ALA A 337 5.63 -0.63 0.22
N ARG A 338 6.36 -1.68 -0.16
CA ARG A 338 7.15 -2.49 0.79
C ARG A 338 8.23 -1.67 1.46
N THR A 339 8.96 -0.86 0.70
CA THR A 339 10.07 -0.03 1.19
C THR A 339 9.56 1.03 2.17
N THR A 340 8.39 1.61 1.91
CA THR A 340 7.73 2.55 2.83
C THR A 340 7.39 1.86 4.16
N ALA A 341 6.75 0.68 4.12
CA ALA A 341 6.46 -0.10 5.33
C ALA A 341 7.73 -0.57 6.06
N ALA A 342 8.78 -0.94 5.30
CA ALA A 342 10.07 -1.34 5.88
C ALA A 342 10.71 -0.17 6.64
N LYS A 343 10.61 1.04 6.07
CA LYS A 343 11.16 2.23 6.70
C LYS A 343 10.44 2.55 8.01
N SER A 344 9.12 2.45 8.07
CA SER A 344 8.40 2.67 9.34
C SER A 344 8.71 1.57 10.37
N ARG A 345 8.84 0.31 9.93
CA ARG A 345 9.10 -0.82 10.82
C ARG A 345 10.54 -0.88 11.36
N PHE A 346 11.53 -0.60 10.52
CA PHE A 346 12.94 -0.83 10.84
C PHE A 346 13.72 0.47 11.12
N SER A 347 13.03 1.59 11.27
CA SER A 347 13.62 2.85 11.72
C SER A 347 12.71 3.50 12.77
N SER A 348 13.11 4.67 13.28
CA SER A 348 12.31 5.43 14.24
C SER A 348 11.21 6.30 13.61
N GLN A 349 11.00 6.20 12.29
CA GLN A 349 10.03 7.03 11.58
C GLN A 349 8.63 6.43 11.62
N SER A 350 7.62 7.28 11.79
CA SER A 350 6.21 6.87 11.67
C SER A 350 5.88 6.43 10.23
N LEU A 351 4.77 5.70 10.03
CA LEU A 351 4.31 5.40 8.67
C LEU A 351 3.97 6.68 7.89
N ARG A 352 3.50 7.74 8.57
CA ARG A 352 3.22 9.06 7.97
C ARG A 352 4.49 9.68 7.39
N ASP A 353 5.57 9.70 8.16
CA ASP A 353 6.85 10.25 7.72
C ASP A 353 7.48 9.39 6.62
N ALA A 354 7.39 8.07 6.75
CA ALA A 354 7.86 7.15 5.71
C ALA A 354 7.08 7.33 4.39
N THR A 355 5.76 7.54 4.47
CA THR A 355 4.90 7.80 3.30
C THR A 355 5.29 9.11 2.63
N THR A 356 5.53 10.17 3.41
CA THR A 356 6.01 11.47 2.93
C THR A 356 7.39 11.33 2.28
N TRP A 357 8.30 10.58 2.90
CA TRP A 357 9.63 10.32 2.37
C TRP A 357 9.60 9.58 1.01
N MET A 358 8.68 8.63 0.82
CA MET A 358 8.58 7.89 -0.43
C MET A 358 7.85 8.70 -1.51
N ALA A 359 6.64 9.16 -1.20
CA ALA A 359 5.68 9.65 -2.18
C ALA A 359 5.42 11.16 -2.12
N GLY A 360 5.87 11.87 -1.08
CA GLY A 360 5.74 13.32 -0.97
C GLY A 360 6.66 14.07 -1.94
N ARG A 361 6.48 15.40 -2.03
CA ARG A 361 7.32 16.27 -2.86
C ARG A 361 8.79 16.15 -2.44
N GLY A 362 9.68 15.92 -3.41
CA GLY A 362 11.09 15.64 -3.16
C GLY A 362 11.36 14.25 -2.56
N GLY A 363 10.37 13.35 -2.55
CA GLY A 363 10.48 11.99 -2.05
C GLY A 363 11.21 11.03 -2.99
N GLU A 364 11.38 9.78 -2.56
CA GLU A 364 12.14 8.76 -3.30
C GLU A 364 11.57 8.39 -4.66
N LEU A 365 10.24 8.41 -4.83
CA LEU A 365 9.64 8.19 -6.16
C LEU A 365 10.15 9.23 -7.16
N GLN A 366 10.16 10.51 -6.77
CA GLN A 366 10.69 11.61 -7.57
C GLN A 366 12.20 11.46 -7.78
N LYS A 367 12.98 11.18 -6.72
CA LYS A 367 14.43 10.98 -6.85
C LYS A 367 14.79 9.81 -7.77
N SER A 368 13.94 8.78 -7.86
CA SER A 368 14.17 7.63 -8.76
C SER A 368 14.21 8.03 -10.24
N ALA A 369 13.60 9.16 -10.62
CA ALA A 369 13.66 9.67 -11.98
C ALA A 369 15.02 10.34 -12.28
N GLY A 370 15.73 10.86 -11.27
CA GLY A 370 16.99 11.58 -11.46
C GLY A 370 16.82 12.76 -12.42
N ASP A 371 17.72 12.87 -13.40
CA ASP A 371 17.69 13.94 -14.42
C ASP A 371 16.47 13.86 -15.37
N ARG A 372 15.73 12.74 -15.36
CA ARG A 372 14.49 12.55 -16.13
C ARG A 372 13.25 13.12 -15.43
N TRP A 373 13.39 13.64 -14.21
CA TRP A 373 12.27 14.24 -13.49
C TRP A 373 11.78 15.50 -14.21
N ASP A 374 10.56 15.43 -14.74
CA ASP A 374 9.95 16.50 -15.53
C ASP A 374 8.76 17.18 -14.83
N GLY A 375 8.47 16.75 -13.59
CA GLY A 375 7.38 17.22 -12.74
C GLY A 375 6.03 16.53 -12.96
N VAL A 376 5.88 15.71 -13.99
CA VAL A 376 4.54 15.28 -14.46
C VAL A 376 4.41 13.80 -14.85
N HIS A 377 5.51 13.10 -15.17
CA HIS A 377 5.48 11.71 -15.62
C HIS A 377 6.28 10.76 -14.72
N GLU A 378 7.58 10.65 -14.94
CA GLU A 378 8.42 9.66 -14.27
C GLU A 378 8.59 10.03 -12.80
N GLY A 379 8.42 9.07 -11.89
CA GLY A 379 8.50 9.32 -10.45
C GLY A 379 7.29 10.00 -9.83
N VAL A 380 6.28 10.39 -10.62
CA VAL A 380 5.05 10.99 -10.09
C VAL A 380 4.18 9.91 -9.48
N GLY A 381 3.62 10.16 -8.29
CA GLY A 381 2.68 9.25 -7.66
C GLY A 381 2.24 9.68 -6.27
N GLY A 382 1.51 8.78 -5.62
CA GLY A 382 0.97 8.93 -4.28
C GLY A 382 0.73 7.58 -3.62
N ILE A 383 0.71 7.58 -2.30
CA ILE A 383 0.44 6.41 -1.46
C ILE A 383 -0.63 6.80 -0.44
N ILE A 384 -1.63 5.94 -0.26
CA ILE A 384 -2.49 5.93 0.94
C ILE A 384 -2.12 4.76 1.83
N GLY A 385 -2.45 4.85 3.12
CA GLY A 385 -2.29 3.73 4.03
C GLY A 385 -2.97 3.90 5.37
N ILE A 386 -2.86 2.85 6.17
CA ILE A 386 -3.27 2.83 7.57
C ILE A 386 -2.15 2.21 8.39
N GLU A 387 -1.81 2.84 9.51
CA GLU A 387 -0.94 2.31 10.55
C GLU A 387 -1.79 1.94 11.77
N VAL A 388 -1.50 0.79 12.37
CA VAL A 388 -2.12 0.32 13.60
C VAL A 388 -1.01 0.10 14.63
N ILE A 389 -1.11 0.77 15.78
CA ILE A 389 -0.22 0.56 16.94
C ILE A 389 -1.09 0.30 18.17
N GLY A 390 -1.01 -0.92 18.70
CA GLY A 390 -1.91 -1.42 19.72
C GLY A 390 -3.37 -1.39 19.22
N ASN A 391 -4.18 -0.48 19.78
CA ASN A 391 -5.59 -0.30 19.41
C ASN A 391 -5.85 1.00 18.62
N ARG A 392 -4.81 1.79 18.34
CA ARG A 392 -4.93 3.05 17.59
C ARG A 392 -4.68 2.79 16.11
N ALA A 393 -5.54 3.35 15.27
CA ALA A 393 -5.40 3.30 13.82
C ALA A 393 -5.31 4.72 13.26
N GLU A 394 -4.27 4.97 12.46
CA GLU A 394 -4.00 6.26 11.84
C GLU A 394 -4.03 6.13 10.31
N VAL A 395 -4.79 7.02 9.66
CA VAL A 395 -4.79 7.13 8.20
C VAL A 395 -3.60 7.99 7.76
N VAL A 396 -2.83 7.47 6.81
CA VAL A 396 -1.68 8.15 6.20
C VAL A 396 -1.88 8.30 4.70
N GLN A 397 -1.35 9.37 4.14
CA GLN A 397 -1.42 9.66 2.70
C GLN A 397 -0.48 10.80 2.34
N ASP A 398 0.24 10.66 1.22
CA ASP A 398 0.98 11.74 0.59
C ASP A 398 1.21 11.45 -0.91
N TYR A 399 1.56 12.49 -1.68
CA TYR A 399 1.78 12.43 -3.13
C TYR A 399 2.67 13.60 -3.60
N ASN A 400 3.35 13.45 -4.74
CA ASN A 400 4.30 14.46 -5.23
C ASN A 400 3.81 15.23 -6.46
N GLY A 401 2.69 14.81 -7.07
CA GLY A 401 2.04 15.50 -8.18
C GLY A 401 1.09 16.63 -7.74
N GLY A 402 0.35 17.18 -8.72
CA GLY A 402 -0.59 18.28 -8.50
C GLY A 402 -1.81 17.89 -7.65
N GLY A 403 -2.20 16.61 -7.68
CA GLY A 403 -3.30 16.10 -6.87
C GLY A 403 -3.34 14.57 -6.77
N MET A 404 -4.27 14.11 -5.94
CA MET A 404 -4.58 12.71 -5.73
C MET A 404 -6.04 12.56 -5.28
N PHE A 405 -6.87 11.88 -6.06
CA PHE A 405 -8.26 11.60 -5.70
C PHE A 405 -8.32 10.69 -4.47
N ARG A 406 -8.85 11.15 -3.34
CA ARG A 406 -8.90 10.35 -2.10
C ARG A 406 -10.04 10.73 -1.17
N ALA A 407 -10.57 9.74 -0.46
CA ALA A 407 -11.55 9.93 0.59
C ALA A 407 -11.37 8.91 1.72
N TRP A 408 -11.71 9.28 2.95
CA TRP A 408 -11.48 8.44 4.12
C TRP A 408 -12.46 8.74 5.26
N THR A 409 -12.49 7.84 6.23
CA THR A 409 -13.17 8.04 7.52
C THR A 409 -12.21 8.67 8.54
N GLU A 410 -12.58 9.82 9.08
CA GLU A 410 -11.91 10.48 10.21
C GLU A 410 -12.19 9.75 11.54
N GLU A 411 -11.48 10.13 12.60
CA GLU A 411 -11.60 9.44 13.89
C GLU A 411 -13.01 9.48 14.50
N ASN A 412 -13.71 10.59 14.27
CA ASN A 412 -15.09 10.82 14.70
C ASN A 412 -16.15 10.17 13.76
N GLY A 413 -15.71 9.40 12.75
CA GLY A 413 -16.60 8.76 11.78
C GLY A 413 -17.09 9.69 10.66
N HIS A 414 -16.67 10.95 10.61
CA HIS A 414 -16.97 11.84 9.48
C HIS A 414 -16.23 11.38 8.22
N ARG A 415 -16.87 11.58 7.07
CA ARG A 415 -16.28 11.26 5.76
C ARG A 415 -15.61 12.51 5.25
N LYS A 416 -14.35 12.39 4.85
CA LYS A 416 -13.58 13.47 4.25
C LYS A 416 -13.13 13.05 2.87
N CYS A 417 -13.05 14.02 1.98
CA CYS A 417 -12.55 13.85 0.63
C CYS A 417 -11.61 15.02 0.34
N SER A 418 -10.55 14.77 -0.42
CA SER A 418 -9.66 15.82 -0.91
C SER A 418 -9.08 15.35 -2.24
N ILE A 419 -8.98 16.24 -3.22
CA ILE A 419 -8.31 15.92 -4.49
C ILE A 419 -6.96 16.66 -4.51
N PHE A 420 -6.99 17.94 -4.13
CA PHE A 420 -5.79 18.74 -3.91
C PHE A 420 -5.34 18.66 -2.45
N ARG A 421 -4.37 19.50 -2.08
CA ARG A 421 -3.82 19.54 -0.71
C ARG A 421 -4.86 20.03 0.30
N HIS A 422 -5.78 20.88 -0.13
CA HIS A 422 -6.93 21.31 0.65
C HIS A 422 -8.24 20.85 0.01
N ASP A 423 -9.29 20.77 0.84
CA ASP A 423 -10.62 20.31 0.42
C ASP A 423 -11.42 21.45 -0.26
N ASN A 424 -10.90 21.95 -1.38
CA ASN A 424 -11.58 22.87 -2.29
C ASN A 424 -10.87 22.87 -3.65
N TRP A 425 -11.60 23.23 -4.71
CA TRP A 425 -11.07 23.24 -6.08
C TRP A 425 -10.00 24.32 -6.28
N GLU A 426 -10.17 25.48 -5.63
CA GLU A 426 -9.28 26.65 -5.73
C GLU A 426 -7.86 26.38 -5.22
N SER A 427 -7.70 25.41 -4.33
CA SER A 427 -6.40 24.99 -3.80
C SER A 427 -5.55 24.17 -4.77
N GLY A 428 -6.12 23.80 -5.92
CA GLY A 428 -5.40 23.08 -6.96
C GLY A 428 -4.46 24.00 -7.77
N PRO A 429 -3.30 23.48 -8.21
CA PRO A 429 -2.43 24.19 -9.14
C PRO A 429 -3.20 24.56 -10.41
N LEU A 430 -2.94 25.75 -10.97
CA LEU A 430 -3.62 26.18 -12.20
C LEU A 430 -3.17 25.29 -13.37
N ASP A 431 -1.86 25.13 -13.49
CA ASP A 431 -1.22 24.27 -14.46
C ASP A 431 -0.05 23.48 -13.84
N TRP A 432 0.61 22.65 -14.65
CA TRP A 432 1.64 21.72 -14.19
C TRP A 432 2.92 22.40 -13.70
N ARG A 433 3.15 23.67 -14.06
CA ARG A 433 4.32 24.45 -13.63
C ARG A 433 4.19 24.91 -12.18
N ASP A 434 2.97 24.86 -11.63
CA ASP A 434 2.68 25.20 -10.23
C ASP A 434 2.75 23.98 -9.28
N VAL A 435 3.13 22.80 -9.80
CA VAL A 435 3.10 21.50 -9.09
C VAL A 435 4.32 21.26 -8.21
#